data_AF-W4SAX1-F1
#
_entry.id   AF-W4SAX1-F1
#
_cell.length_a   1.000
_cell.length_b   1.000
_cell.length_c   1.000
_cell.angle_alpha   90.00
_cell.angle_beta   90.00
_cell.angle_gamma   90.00
#
_symmetry.space_group_name_H-M   'P 1'
#
loop_
_entity.id
_entity.type
_entity.pdbx_description
1 polymer ?
#
loop_
_entity_poly.entity_id
_entity_poly.type
_entity_poly.pdbx_seq_one_letter_code
_entity_poly.pdbx_strand_id
1 'polypeptide(L)'
;MHWMLLFSLLLLLWLLVASPRLAWLKAGLLSLLLLLLSAWGLVDRLSGDGINAATLYHLRADMDGAGVSDFSGYIAVFIGMVLLSLSPLVLLRVRRFRRPRGGNAVFGGFLVMLLVSIAVSPLYRDGKRLYYQLRPVDYATVVPEYLVPQQPLQKRKNIVWIHGESWNAPTSTKTCSPA
;
A
#
# COMPACT_ATOMS: atom_id res chain seq x y z
N MET A 1 -13.87 -3.06 8.58
CA MET A 1 -13.08 -1.80 8.66
C MET A 1 -13.39 -0.82 7.53
N HIS A 2 -13.72 -1.28 6.32
CA HIS A 2 -14.13 -0.41 5.20
C HIS A 2 -15.32 0.51 5.50
N TRP A 3 -16.29 0.06 6.29
CA TRP A 3 -17.45 0.87 6.69
C TRP A 3 -17.05 2.17 7.41
N MET A 4 -16.11 2.09 8.35
CA MET A 4 -15.63 3.26 9.09
C MET A 4 -14.96 4.28 8.17
N LEU A 5 -14.21 3.81 7.17
CA LEU A 5 -13.61 4.65 6.14
C LEU A 5 -14.64 5.27 5.21
N LEU A 6 -15.68 4.53 4.83
CA LEU A 6 -16.76 5.09 4.01
C LEU A 6 -17.50 6.21 4.76
N PHE A 7 -17.83 5.99 6.04
CA PHE A 7 -18.44 7.03 6.88
C PHE A 7 -17.52 8.25 7.06
N SER A 8 -16.21 8.05 7.24
CA SER A 8 -15.27 9.18 7.35
C SER A 8 -15.17 9.98 6.06
N LEU A 9 -15.12 9.31 4.91
CA LEU A 9 -15.07 9.95 3.59
C LEU A 9 -16.36 10.73 3.29
N LEU A 10 -17.53 10.16 3.60
CA LEU A 10 -18.81 10.86 3.45
C LEU A 10 -18.87 12.11 4.34
N LEU A 11 -18.41 12.02 5.59
CA LEU A 11 -18.36 13.16 6.51
C LEU A 11 -17.37 14.23 6.02
N LEU A 12 -16.22 13.84 5.50
CA LEU A 12 -15.24 14.77 4.88
C LEU A 12 -15.84 15.50 3.68
N LEU A 13 -16.62 14.80 2.85
CA LEU A 13 -17.29 15.39 1.69
C LEU A 13 -18.39 16.38 2.13
N TRP A 14 -19.11 16.07 3.20
CA TRP A 14 -20.06 16.99 3.81
C TRP A 14 -19.36 18.24 4.39
N LEU A 15 -18.25 18.08 5.13
CA LEU A 15 -17.45 19.19 5.67
C LEU A 15 -16.77 20.04 4.58
N LEU A 16 -16.43 19.43 3.44
CA LEU A 16 -15.93 20.15 2.27
C LEU A 16 -16.98 21.14 1.77
N VAL A 17 -18.22 20.69 1.63
CA VAL A 17 -19.35 21.46 1.11
C VAL A 17 -19.88 22.49 2.14
N ALA A 18 -19.82 22.16 3.43
CA ALA A 18 -20.39 22.98 4.50
C ALA A 18 -19.73 24.37 4.68
N SER A 19 -18.50 24.57 4.18
CA SER A 19 -17.81 25.85 4.29
C SER A 19 -16.96 26.18 3.06
N PRO A 20 -17.08 27.41 2.49
CA PRO A 20 -16.23 27.83 1.37
C PRO A 20 -14.80 28.19 1.79
N ARG A 21 -14.50 28.28 3.10
CA ARG A 21 -13.17 28.68 3.59
C ARG A 21 -12.12 27.64 3.21
N LEU A 22 -11.06 28.07 2.52
CA LEU A 22 -9.98 27.20 2.00
C LEU A 22 -10.52 25.97 1.25
N ALA A 23 -11.66 26.10 0.56
CA ALA A 23 -12.32 24.97 -0.08
C ALA A 23 -11.40 24.23 -1.07
N TRP A 24 -10.61 24.97 -1.86
CA TRP A 24 -9.60 24.39 -2.77
C TRP A 24 -8.55 23.54 -2.06
N LEU A 25 -8.06 23.97 -0.90
CA LEU A 25 -7.09 23.21 -0.11
C LEU A 25 -7.73 21.94 0.46
N LYS A 26 -8.97 22.04 1.00
CA LYS A 26 -9.72 20.88 1.49
C LYS A 26 -10.00 19.87 0.37
N ALA A 27 -10.45 20.33 -0.80
CA ALA A 27 -10.69 19.45 -1.94
C ALA A 27 -9.39 18.84 -2.46
N GLY A 28 -8.31 19.62 -2.52
CA GLY A 28 -6.98 19.11 -2.88
C GLY A 28 -6.51 18.01 -1.93
N LEU A 29 -6.63 18.20 -0.61
CA LEU A 29 -6.29 17.19 0.40
C LEU A 29 -7.17 15.94 0.29
N LEU A 30 -8.49 16.12 0.10
CA LEU A 30 -9.42 14.99 -0.06
C LEU A 30 -9.14 14.22 -1.36
N SER A 31 -8.90 14.92 -2.47
CA SER A 31 -8.52 14.32 -3.73
C SER A 31 -7.20 13.57 -3.64
N LEU A 32 -6.21 14.16 -2.96
CA LEU A 32 -4.94 13.50 -2.69
C LEU A 32 -5.13 12.23 -1.87
N LEU A 33 -5.92 12.28 -0.80
CA LEU A 33 -6.24 11.09 0.01
C LEU A 33 -6.93 10.00 -0.82
N LEU A 34 -7.92 10.37 -1.65
CA LEU A 34 -8.60 9.43 -2.53
C LEU A 34 -7.64 8.82 -3.57
N LEU A 35 -6.76 9.64 -4.15
CA LEU A 35 -5.76 9.18 -5.11
C LEU A 35 -4.80 8.15 -4.49
N LEU A 36 -4.34 8.44 -3.26
CA LEU A 36 -3.51 7.55 -2.45
C LEU A 36 -4.23 6.23 -2.14
N LEU A 37 -5.53 6.27 -1.81
CA LEU A 37 -6.35 5.07 -1.62
C LEU A 37 -6.54 4.27 -2.92
N SER A 38 -6.72 4.94 -4.06
CA SER A 38 -6.81 4.31 -5.37
C SER A 38 -5.51 3.61 -5.76
N ALA A 39 -4.37 4.27 -5.51
CA ALA A 39 -3.04 3.72 -5.75
C ALA A 39 -2.79 2.50 -4.84
N TRP A 40 -3.13 2.61 -3.55
CA TRP A 40 -3.05 1.48 -2.63
C TRP A 40 -3.91 0.30 -3.10
N GLY A 41 -5.15 0.55 -3.52
CA GLY A 41 -6.04 -0.50 -4.02
C GLY A 41 -5.54 -1.17 -5.31
N LEU A 42 -4.84 -0.44 -6.17
CA LEU A 42 -4.16 -1.02 -7.34
C LEU A 42 -3.03 -1.95 -6.89
N VAL A 43 -2.16 -1.49 -5.98
CA VAL A 43 -1.05 -2.30 -5.46
C VAL A 43 -1.57 -3.54 -4.75
N ASP A 44 -2.59 -3.41 -3.91
CA ASP A 44 -3.23 -4.53 -3.22
C ASP A 44 -3.83 -5.55 -4.21
N ARG A 45 -4.41 -5.11 -5.32
CA ARG A 45 -4.90 -6.02 -6.37
C ARG A 45 -3.79 -6.72 -7.16
N LEU A 46 -2.67 -6.04 -7.38
CA LEU A 46 -1.52 -6.61 -8.10
C LEU A 46 -0.74 -7.59 -7.22
N SER A 47 -0.64 -7.31 -5.92
CA SER A 47 0.22 -8.06 -5.00
C SER A 47 -0.52 -8.99 -4.04
N GLY A 48 -1.82 -8.79 -3.81
CA GLY A 48 -2.64 -9.59 -2.90
C GLY A 48 -2.35 -9.43 -1.40
N ASP A 49 -1.31 -8.67 -1.01
CA ASP A 49 -0.88 -8.43 0.38
C ASP A 49 -0.55 -6.94 0.65
N GLY A 50 -1.16 -6.02 -0.09
CA GLY A 50 -0.95 -4.57 0.06
C GLY A 50 0.48 -4.07 -0.22
N ILE A 51 0.85 -2.95 0.42
CA ILE A 51 2.18 -2.33 0.24
C ILE A 51 3.18 -2.94 1.24
N ASN A 52 4.20 -3.61 0.73
CA ASN A 52 5.22 -4.32 1.50
C ASN A 52 6.57 -4.28 0.75
N ALA A 53 7.68 -4.60 1.41
CA ALA A 53 9.01 -4.58 0.81
C ALA A 53 9.15 -5.57 -0.37
N ALA A 54 8.55 -6.76 -0.25
CA ALA A 54 8.55 -7.76 -1.32
C ALA A 54 7.75 -7.29 -2.55
N THR A 55 6.61 -6.62 -2.33
CA THR A 55 5.76 -6.14 -3.42
C THR A 55 6.41 -5.00 -4.18
N LEU A 56 7.11 -4.10 -3.48
CA LEU A 56 7.90 -3.04 -4.11
C LEU A 56 9.08 -3.59 -4.93
N TYR A 57 9.72 -4.67 -4.46
CA TYR A 57 10.82 -5.31 -5.18
C TYR A 57 10.35 -6.04 -6.44
N HIS A 58 9.24 -6.79 -6.36
CA HIS A 58 8.67 -7.47 -7.52
C HIS A 58 8.06 -6.49 -8.53
N LEU A 59 7.39 -5.42 -8.09
CA LEU A 59 6.93 -4.37 -9.02
C LEU A 59 8.11 -3.78 -9.81
N ARG A 60 9.23 -3.54 -9.14
CA ARG A 60 10.42 -2.98 -9.79
C ARG A 60 11.07 -3.97 -10.76
N ALA A 61 11.11 -5.25 -10.42
CA ALA A 61 11.74 -6.29 -11.24
C ALA A 61 10.86 -6.75 -12.42
N ASP A 62 9.53 -6.85 -12.23
CA ASP A 62 8.59 -7.31 -13.26
C ASP A 62 8.30 -6.23 -14.32
N MET A 63 8.45 -4.94 -13.99
CA MET A 63 8.31 -3.83 -14.94
C MET A 63 9.34 -3.86 -16.08
N ASP A 64 10.46 -4.57 -15.91
CA ASP A 64 11.46 -4.76 -16.97
C ASP A 64 11.12 -5.92 -17.93
N GLY A 65 10.12 -6.76 -17.62
CA GLY A 65 9.85 -8.00 -18.37
C GLY A 65 8.39 -8.26 -18.80
N ALA A 66 7.39 -7.61 -18.21
CA ALA A 66 5.97 -7.92 -18.46
C ALA A 66 5.30 -6.98 -19.48
N GLY A 67 4.49 -7.53 -20.39
CA GLY A 67 3.75 -6.77 -21.39
C GLY A 67 2.56 -5.99 -20.80
N VAL A 68 2.42 -4.72 -21.17
CA VAL A 68 1.37 -3.80 -20.67
C VAL A 68 -0.06 -4.27 -21.00
N SER A 69 -0.24 -5.13 -22.01
CA SER A 69 -1.54 -5.67 -22.45
C SER A 69 -2.25 -6.49 -21.39
N ASP A 70 -1.50 -7.26 -20.59
CA ASP A 70 -2.04 -8.16 -19.57
C ASP A 70 -2.63 -7.39 -18.38
N PHE A 71 -2.26 -6.12 -18.23
CA PHE A 71 -2.71 -5.24 -17.14
C PHE A 71 -3.82 -4.27 -17.54
N SER A 72 -4.29 -4.30 -18.78
CA SER A 72 -5.26 -3.33 -19.33
C SER A 72 -6.53 -3.18 -18.49
N GLY A 73 -7.07 -4.29 -17.96
CA GLY A 73 -8.24 -4.27 -17.08
C GLY A 73 -7.98 -3.56 -15.74
N TYR A 74 -6.83 -3.80 -15.11
CA TYR A 74 -6.44 -3.14 -13.87
C TYR A 74 -6.19 -1.64 -14.08
N ILE A 75 -5.56 -1.28 -15.19
CA ILE A 75 -5.32 0.10 -15.60
C ILE A 75 -6.65 0.83 -15.81
N ALA A 76 -7.62 0.22 -16.49
CA ALA A 76 -8.93 0.83 -16.72
C ALA A 76 -9.68 1.13 -15.40
N VAL A 77 -9.68 0.18 -14.46
CA VAL A 77 -10.28 0.40 -13.13
C VAL A 77 -9.53 1.48 -12.36
N PHE A 78 -8.20 1.48 -12.42
CA PHE A 78 -7.38 2.50 -11.77
C PHE A 78 -7.67 3.89 -12.34
N ILE A 79 -7.74 4.06 -13.66
CA ILE A 79 -8.12 5.32 -14.30
C ILE A 79 -9.51 5.78 -13.80
N GLY A 80 -10.49 4.88 -13.74
CA GLY A 80 -11.80 5.18 -13.18
C GLY A 80 -11.73 5.71 -11.73
N MET A 81 -10.90 5.08 -10.90
CA MET A 81 -10.68 5.52 -9.52
C MET A 81 -9.89 6.84 -9.41
N VAL A 82 -8.94 7.11 -10.31
CA VAL A 82 -8.25 8.39 -10.40
C VAL A 82 -9.22 9.51 -10.78
N LEU A 83 -10.09 9.28 -11.77
CA LEU A 83 -11.13 10.25 -12.13
C LEU A 83 -12.09 10.49 -10.96
N LEU A 84 -12.50 9.43 -10.25
CA LEU A 84 -13.32 9.56 -9.05
C LEU A 84 -12.59 10.36 -7.95
N SER A 85 -11.27 10.20 -7.81
CA SER A 85 -10.48 10.97 -6.83
C SER A 85 -10.47 12.48 -7.09
N LEU A 86 -10.65 12.91 -8.36
CA LEU A 86 -10.72 14.32 -8.75
C LEU A 86 -12.13 14.92 -8.58
N SER A 87 -13.14 14.09 -8.31
CA SER A 87 -14.53 14.53 -8.11
C SER A 87 -14.72 15.63 -7.04
N PRO A 88 -13.98 15.68 -5.91
CA PRO A 88 -14.09 16.77 -4.95
C PRO A 88 -13.72 18.14 -5.53
N LEU A 89 -12.77 18.20 -6.47
CA LEU A 89 -12.37 19.44 -7.15
C LEU A 89 -13.47 19.92 -8.10
N VAL A 90 -14.08 19.00 -8.84
CA VAL A 90 -15.21 19.31 -9.73
C VAL A 90 -16.43 19.76 -8.91
N LEU A 91 -16.68 19.14 -7.77
CA LEU A 91 -17.78 19.49 -6.87
C LEU A 91 -17.71 20.94 -6.39
N LEU A 92 -16.51 21.49 -6.17
CA LEU A 92 -16.33 22.90 -5.82
C LEU A 92 -16.71 23.88 -6.92
N ARG A 93 -16.67 23.44 -8.19
CA ARG A 93 -17.09 24.26 -9.34
C ARG A 93 -18.60 24.42 -9.39
N VAL A 94 -19.35 23.52 -8.77
CA VAL A 94 -20.81 23.58 -8.66
C VAL A 94 -21.21 24.65 -7.63
N ARG A 95 -21.56 25.84 -8.13
CA ARG A 95 -21.90 27.03 -7.30
C ARG A 95 -23.10 26.84 -6.36
N ARG A 96 -23.88 25.76 -6.52
CA ARG A 96 -25.14 25.50 -5.80
C ARG A 96 -24.97 25.29 -4.29
N PHE A 97 -23.78 24.95 -3.82
CA PHE A 97 -23.58 24.53 -2.43
C PHE A 97 -22.93 25.55 -1.50
N ARG A 98 -22.81 26.83 -1.91
CA ARG A 98 -22.21 27.88 -1.08
C ARG A 98 -23.16 28.32 0.05
N ARG A 99 -23.19 27.59 1.17
CA ARG A 99 -23.82 28.06 2.40
C ARG A 99 -22.82 28.85 3.27
N PRO A 100 -23.21 29.99 3.85
CA PRO A 100 -22.39 30.70 4.82
C PRO A 100 -22.77 30.25 6.24
N ARG A 101 -21.81 29.72 7.01
CA ARG A 101 -21.69 29.85 8.48
C ARG A 101 -20.48 29.08 9.02
N GLY A 102 -19.66 29.72 9.85
CA GLY A 102 -18.67 29.06 10.73
C GLY A 102 -17.37 28.52 10.12
N GLY A 103 -16.63 29.33 9.35
CA GLY A 103 -15.47 28.84 8.57
C GLY A 103 -14.32 28.16 9.34
N ASN A 104 -14.00 28.60 10.56
CA ASN A 104 -12.86 28.05 11.31
C ASN A 104 -13.17 26.70 11.95
N ALA A 105 -14.33 26.57 12.58
CA ALA A 105 -14.74 25.32 13.23
C ALA A 105 -14.91 24.18 12.22
N VAL A 106 -15.51 24.47 11.05
CA VAL A 106 -15.68 23.49 9.98
C VAL A 106 -14.33 23.08 9.37
N PHE A 107 -13.39 24.02 9.22
CA PHE A 107 -12.05 23.71 8.73
C PHE A 107 -11.25 22.86 9.73
N GLY A 108 -11.30 23.20 11.02
CA GLY A 108 -10.69 22.39 12.08
C GLY A 108 -11.28 20.98 12.14
N GLY A 109 -12.60 20.86 12.07
CA GLY A 109 -13.28 19.56 12.00
C GLY A 109 -12.88 18.75 10.77
N PHE A 110 -12.71 19.38 9.61
CA PHE A 110 -12.22 18.73 8.40
C PHE A 110 -10.80 18.16 8.59
N LEU A 111 -9.87 18.94 9.16
CA LEU A 111 -8.50 18.49 9.43
C LEU A 111 -8.46 17.30 10.39
N VAL A 112 -9.18 17.39 11.51
CA VAL A 112 -9.27 16.29 12.48
C VAL A 112 -9.84 15.04 11.81
N MET A 113 -10.91 15.19 11.03
CA MET A 113 -11.53 14.05 10.36
C MET A 113 -10.63 13.46 9.27
N LEU A 114 -9.80 14.28 8.61
CA LEU A 114 -8.83 13.83 7.62
C LEU A 114 -7.77 12.95 8.29
N LEU A 115 -7.25 13.36 9.44
CA LEU A 115 -6.29 12.58 10.22
C LEU A 115 -6.89 11.26 10.72
N VAL A 116 -8.13 11.29 11.20
CA VAL A 116 -8.86 10.07 11.60
C VAL A 116 -9.02 9.14 10.40
N SER A 117 -9.39 9.67 9.23
CA SER A 117 -9.52 8.87 8.01
C SER A 117 -8.20 8.20 7.62
N ILE A 118 -7.08 8.93 7.69
CA ILE A 118 -5.74 8.38 7.46
C ILE A 118 -5.42 7.28 8.48
N ALA A 119 -5.67 7.51 9.77
CA ALA A 119 -5.34 6.55 10.83
C ALA A 119 -6.14 5.24 10.73
N VAL A 120 -7.39 5.30 10.27
CA VAL A 120 -8.24 4.12 10.05
C VAL A 120 -7.93 3.43 8.71
N SER A 121 -7.23 4.12 7.79
CA SER A 121 -6.97 3.63 6.43
C SER A 121 -5.95 2.49 6.39
N PRO A 122 -6.03 1.59 5.40
CA PRO A 122 -5.01 0.57 5.21
C PRO A 122 -3.63 1.17 4.88
N LEU A 123 -3.58 2.35 4.25
CA LEU A 123 -2.33 3.07 3.99
C LEU A 123 -1.48 3.28 5.24
N TYR A 124 -2.12 3.61 6.37
CA TYR A 124 -1.38 3.86 7.61
C TYR A 124 -0.83 2.57 8.22
N ARG A 125 -1.50 1.44 8.01
CA ARG A 125 -1.03 0.14 8.50
C ARG A 125 0.14 -0.36 7.68
N ASP A 126 -0.01 -0.32 6.36
CA ASP A 126 1.01 -0.78 5.43
C ASP A 126 2.22 0.15 5.45
N GLY A 127 2.00 1.47 5.53
CA GLY A 127 3.08 2.43 5.71
C GLY A 127 3.88 2.20 7.00
N LYS A 128 3.21 1.85 8.11
CA LYS A 128 3.90 1.45 9.34
C LYS A 128 4.65 0.13 9.17
N ARG A 129 4.04 -0.88 8.54
CA ARG A 129 4.69 -2.17 8.24
C ARG A 129 5.96 -1.97 7.43
N LEU A 130 5.87 -1.20 6.35
CA LEU A 130 6.98 -0.87 5.46
C LEU A 130 8.07 -0.07 6.21
N TYR A 131 7.69 0.92 7.03
CA TYR A 131 8.64 1.68 7.84
C TYR A 131 9.44 0.79 8.80
N TYR A 132 8.78 -0.17 9.46
CA TYR A 132 9.47 -1.11 10.34
C TYR A 132 10.37 -2.09 9.58
N GLN A 133 9.97 -2.51 8.38
CA GLN A 133 10.75 -3.44 7.55
C GLN A 133 11.96 -2.78 6.90
N LEU A 134 11.86 -1.49 6.56
CA LEU A 134 12.95 -0.71 5.97
C LEU A 134 13.92 -0.17 7.01
N ARG A 135 13.59 -0.24 8.30
CA ARG A 135 14.55 0.13 9.34
C ARG A 135 15.78 -0.77 9.21
N PRO A 136 17.00 -0.20 9.16
CA PRO A 136 18.21 -1.01 9.15
C PRO A 136 18.18 -1.87 10.40
N VAL A 137 18.19 -3.20 10.19
CA VAL A 137 18.32 -4.15 11.29
C VAL A 137 19.69 -3.91 11.90
N ASP A 138 19.72 -3.52 13.17
CA ASP A 138 20.96 -3.40 13.90
C ASP A 138 21.48 -4.81 14.22
N TYR A 139 22.34 -5.30 13.34
CA TYR A 139 22.99 -6.61 13.48
C TYR A 139 23.74 -6.75 14.80
N ALA A 140 24.14 -5.65 15.45
CA ALA A 140 24.78 -5.69 16.76
C ALA A 140 23.88 -6.29 17.85
N THR A 141 22.55 -6.28 17.65
CA THR A 141 21.58 -6.88 18.57
C THR A 141 21.52 -8.40 18.44
N VAL A 142 21.81 -8.97 17.26
CA VAL A 142 21.68 -10.41 16.98
C VAL A 142 23.02 -11.15 17.13
N VAL A 143 24.14 -10.45 16.94
CA VAL A 143 25.50 -10.97 17.16
C VAL A 143 25.70 -11.67 18.52
N PRO A 144 25.22 -11.16 19.68
CA PRO A 144 25.40 -11.85 20.95
C PRO A 144 24.63 -13.17 21.07
N GLU A 145 23.62 -13.40 20.23
CA GLU A 145 22.86 -14.66 20.19
C GLU A 145 23.60 -15.77 19.42
N TYR A 146 24.58 -15.39 18.59
CA TYR A 146 25.45 -16.34 17.88
C TYR A 146 26.62 -16.78 18.76
N LEU A 147 26.50 -17.97 19.33
CA LEU A 147 27.63 -18.66 19.96
C LEU A 147 28.57 -19.20 18.87
N VAL A 148 29.65 -18.47 18.59
CA VAL A 148 30.75 -18.99 17.77
C VAL A 148 31.57 -19.97 18.61
N PRO A 149 31.62 -21.27 18.26
CA PRO A 149 32.40 -22.23 19.01
C PRO A 149 33.89 -21.86 18.93
N GLN A 150 34.52 -21.54 20.06
CA GLN A 150 35.96 -21.24 20.11
C GLN A 150 36.83 -22.51 20.07
N GLN A 151 36.20 -23.69 20.22
CA GLN A 151 36.91 -24.96 20.16
C GLN A 151 37.06 -25.42 18.70
N PRO A 152 38.24 -25.94 18.31
CA PRO A 152 38.41 -26.54 17.00
C PRO A 152 37.43 -27.69 16.85
N LEU A 153 36.66 -27.67 15.76
CA LEU A 153 35.73 -28.74 15.42
C LEU A 153 36.50 -30.07 15.36
N GLN A 154 36.15 -31.03 16.23
CA GLN A 154 36.77 -32.36 16.26
C GLN A 154 36.67 -33.10 14.91
N LYS A 155 35.70 -32.73 14.07
CA LYS A 155 35.53 -33.22 12.70
C LYS A 155 35.11 -32.08 11.78
N ARG A 156 35.87 -31.83 10.71
CA ARG A 156 35.46 -30.87 9.67
C ARG A 156 34.18 -31.37 9.00
N LYS A 157 33.09 -30.61 9.11
CA LYS A 157 31.88 -30.84 8.33
C LYS A 157 32.10 -30.28 6.93
N ASN A 158 31.86 -31.09 5.89
CA ASN A 158 31.83 -30.60 4.51
C ASN A 158 30.47 -29.93 4.29
N ILE A 159 30.43 -28.60 4.38
CA ILE A 159 29.19 -27.84 4.21
C ILE A 159 29.08 -27.51 2.72
N VAL A 160 28.15 -28.19 2.04
CA VAL A 160 27.77 -27.85 0.67
C VAL A 160 26.59 -26.90 0.74
N TRP A 161 26.80 -25.65 0.34
CA TRP A 161 25.73 -24.67 0.25
C TRP A 161 25.12 -24.72 -1.14
N ILE A 162 23.89 -25.22 -1.25
CA ILE A 162 23.14 -25.22 -2.51
C ILE A 162 22.17 -24.05 -2.45
N HIS A 163 22.42 -23.02 -3.26
CA HIS A 163 21.49 -21.91 -3.44
C HIS A 163 20.52 -22.25 -4.58
N GLY A 164 19.26 -22.48 -4.25
CA GLY A 164 18.22 -22.78 -5.24
C GLY A 164 17.54 -21.50 -5.69
N GLU A 165 17.99 -20.91 -6.79
CA GLU A 165 17.40 -19.68 -7.34
C GLU A 165 16.25 -19.94 -8.33
N SER A 166 16.03 -21.19 -8.77
CA SER A 166 14.83 -21.62 -9.51
C SER A 166 14.75 -23.16 -9.61
N TRP A 167 13.96 -23.80 -8.74
CA TRP A 167 13.68 -25.24 -8.86
C TRP A 167 12.38 -25.45 -9.62
N ASN A 168 12.46 -25.72 -10.92
CA ASN A 168 11.33 -26.28 -11.67
C ASN A 168 11.42 -27.80 -11.52
N ALA A 169 10.55 -28.41 -10.73
CA ALA A 169 10.57 -29.86 -10.53
C ALA A 169 10.24 -30.55 -11.87
N PRO A 170 11.19 -31.29 -12.49
CA PRO A 170 10.84 -32.14 -13.61
C PRO A 170 9.99 -33.29 -13.04
N THR A 171 8.83 -33.52 -13.62
CA THR A 171 7.99 -34.69 -13.36
C THR A 171 8.85 -35.95 -13.52
N SER A 172 9.19 -36.60 -12.41
CA SER A 172 9.90 -37.88 -12.43
C SER A 172 9.01 -38.89 -13.16
N THR A 173 9.42 -39.31 -14.35
CA THR A 173 8.85 -40.44 -15.06
C THR A 173 9.02 -41.69 -14.21
N LYS A 174 7.92 -42.16 -13.61
CA LYS A 174 7.84 -43.50 -13.02
C LYS A 174 7.72 -44.51 -14.15
N THR A 175 8.84 -45.07 -14.61
CA THR A 175 8.86 -46.31 -15.37
C THR A 175 8.92 -47.48 -14.37
N CYS A 176 7.76 -48.04 -14.01
CA CYS A 176 7.70 -49.38 -13.42
C CYS A 176 7.77 -50.40 -14.56
N SER A 177 8.86 -51.15 -14.64
CA SER A 177 8.96 -52.35 -15.47
C SER A 177 8.32 -53.52 -14.73
N PRO A 178 7.38 -54.27 -15.32
CA PRO A 178 6.95 -55.55 -14.77
C PRO A 178 7.99 -56.63 -15.12
N ALA A 179 8.29 -57.48 -14.14
CA ALA A 179 8.97 -58.75 -14.30
C ALA A 179 7.93 -59.87 -14.44
#